data_AF-A0AAU3JFN8-F1
#
_entry.id   AF-A0AAU3JFN8-F1
#
_cell.length_a   1.000
_cell.length_b   1.000
_cell.length_c   1.000
_cell.angle_alpha   90.00
_cell.angle_beta   90.00
_cell.angle_gamma   90.00
#
_symmetry.space_group_name_H-M   'P 1'
#
loop_
_entity.id
_entity.type
_entity.pdbx_description
1 polymer ?
#
loop_
_entity_poly.entity_id
_entity_poly.type
_entity_poly.pdbx_seq_one_letter_code
_entity_poly.pdbx_strand_id
1 'polypeptide(L)'
;MRDPLTERTGLTAEQRAMRAEIAAHTSWAKCDDSSARTGPGRRAFLDRFEKQVDPDGTLAPDERARRAVHARKAYMKRLALASSKARAANKATTRRAAKGGGGEDAA
;
A
#
# COMPACT_ATOMS: atom_id res chain seq x y z
N MET A 1 -10.78 11.86 -23.48
CA MET A 1 -11.47 10.59 -23.18
C MET A 1 -12.13 10.73 -21.82
N ARG A 2 -13.45 10.50 -21.69
CA ARG A 2 -14.12 10.56 -20.37
C ARG A 2 -13.63 9.40 -19.49
N ASP A 3 -13.55 9.64 -18.19
CA ASP A 3 -13.18 8.60 -17.22
C ASP A 3 -14.25 7.48 -17.23
N PRO A 4 -13.89 6.22 -17.54
CA PRO A 4 -14.85 5.12 -17.62
C PRO A 4 -15.59 4.87 -16.30
N LEU A 5 -15.01 5.27 -15.16
CA LEU A 5 -15.67 5.16 -13.86
C LEU A 5 -16.76 6.20 -13.69
N THR A 6 -16.62 7.37 -14.30
CA THR A 6 -17.63 8.44 -14.26
C THR A 6 -18.85 8.03 -15.07
N GLU A 7 -18.66 7.46 -16.26
CA GLU A 7 -19.77 6.98 -17.11
C GLU A 7 -20.57 5.87 -16.43
N ARG A 8 -19.88 4.94 -15.74
CA ARG A 8 -20.55 3.84 -15.05
C ARG A 8 -21.29 4.26 -13.78
N THR A 9 -20.81 5.27 -13.07
CA THR A 9 -21.32 5.61 -11.74
C THR A 9 -22.13 6.91 -11.69
N GLY A 10 -22.06 7.73 -12.73
CA GLY A 10 -22.63 9.08 -12.73
C GLY A 10 -21.89 10.07 -11.81
N LEU A 11 -20.77 9.68 -11.21
CA LEU A 11 -20.03 10.48 -10.24
C LEU A 11 -18.65 10.85 -10.77
N THR A 12 -18.23 12.11 -10.57
CA THR A 12 -16.85 12.53 -10.82
C THR A 12 -15.88 11.81 -9.87
N ALA A 13 -14.57 11.86 -10.17
CA ALA A 13 -13.55 11.27 -9.29
C ALA A 13 -13.61 11.82 -7.86
N GLU A 14 -13.80 13.14 -7.71
CA GLU A 14 -13.92 13.82 -6.42
C GLU A 14 -15.17 13.38 -5.65
N GLN A 15 -16.33 13.29 -6.32
CA GLN A 15 -17.57 12.83 -5.69
C GLN A 15 -17.46 11.36 -5.24
N ARG A 16 -16.77 10.50 -6.02
CA ARG A 16 -16.50 9.11 -5.61
C ARG A 16 -15.59 9.03 -4.39
N ALA A 17 -14.56 9.89 -4.32
CA ALA A 17 -13.68 9.97 -3.15
C ALA A 17 -14.47 10.38 -1.90
N MET A 18 -15.26 11.45 -1.99
CA MET A 18 -16.12 11.91 -0.88
C MET A 18 -17.11 10.84 -0.43
N ARG A 19 -17.74 10.12 -1.37
CA ARG A 19 -18.64 9.00 -1.03
C ARG A 19 -17.90 7.88 -0.29
N ALA A 20 -16.67 7.56 -0.70
CA ALA A 20 -15.86 6.54 -0.04
C ALA A 20 -15.44 6.96 1.37
N GLU A 21 -15.12 8.24 1.58
CA GLU A 21 -14.80 8.82 2.90
C GLU A 21 -16.00 8.74 3.85
N ILE A 22 -17.20 9.16 3.40
CA ILE A 22 -18.44 9.05 4.18
C ILE A 22 -18.68 7.59 4.60
N ALA A 23 -18.53 6.65 3.66
CA ALA A 23 -18.69 5.23 3.93
C ALA A 23 -17.66 4.72 4.95
N ALA A 24 -16.39 5.13 4.83
CA ALA A 24 -15.33 4.74 5.76
C ALA A 24 -15.61 5.25 7.18
N HIS A 25 -15.94 6.53 7.36
CA HIS A 25 -16.28 7.09 8.67
C HIS A 25 -17.51 6.44 9.28
N THR A 26 -18.57 6.24 8.50
CA THR A 26 -19.79 5.55 8.94
C THR A 26 -19.49 4.12 9.40
N SER A 27 -18.64 3.42 8.66
CA SER A 27 -18.22 2.06 8.94
C SER A 27 -17.35 1.96 10.21
N TRP A 28 -16.47 2.92 10.45
CA TRP A 28 -15.65 2.96 11.66
C TRP A 28 -16.41 3.42 12.90
N ALA A 29 -17.41 4.30 12.74
CA ALA A 29 -18.28 4.73 13.84
C ALA A 29 -19.09 3.57 14.45
N LYS A 30 -19.33 2.50 13.69
CA LYS A 30 -20.05 1.28 14.13
C LYS A 30 -19.11 0.18 14.64
N CYS A 31 -17.81 0.43 14.74
CA CYS A 31 -16.81 -0.59 15.03
C CYS A 31 -16.32 -0.45 16.47
N ASP A 32 -16.89 -1.23 17.39
CA ASP A 32 -16.54 -1.19 18.81
C ASP A 32 -15.11 -1.66 19.09
N ASP A 33 -14.65 -2.69 18.36
CA ASP A 33 -13.27 -3.20 18.45
C ASP A 33 -12.57 -3.14 17.08
N SER A 34 -11.78 -2.09 16.89
CA SER A 34 -10.97 -1.88 15.69
C SER A 34 -9.83 -2.90 15.52
N SER A 35 -9.33 -3.44 16.64
CA SER A 35 -8.27 -4.45 16.63
C SER A 35 -8.80 -5.80 16.19
N ALA A 36 -9.97 -6.21 16.69
CA ALA A 36 -10.65 -7.43 16.26
C ALA A 36 -11.05 -7.38 14.78
N ARG A 37 -11.58 -6.24 14.31
CA ARG A 37 -11.97 -6.09 12.90
C ARG A 37 -10.82 -6.36 11.92
N THR A 38 -9.60 -5.95 12.27
CA THR A 38 -8.39 -6.16 11.45
C THR A 38 -7.58 -7.39 11.83
N GLY A 39 -7.96 -8.07 12.92
CA GLY A 39 -7.26 -9.22 13.49
C GLY A 39 -7.06 -10.39 12.52
N PRO A 40 -8.11 -10.86 11.81
CA PRO A 40 -7.98 -11.96 10.84
C PRO A 40 -6.97 -11.65 9.73
N GLY A 41 -7.02 -10.43 9.16
CA GLY A 41 -6.08 -10.01 8.12
C GLY A 41 -4.64 -9.89 8.65
N ARG A 42 -4.47 -9.38 9.88
CA ARG A 42 -3.16 -9.30 10.53
C ARG A 42 -2.57 -10.69 10.78
N ARG A 43 -3.37 -11.64 11.24
CA ARG A 43 -2.95 -13.04 11.44
C ARG A 43 -2.52 -13.67 10.12
N ALA A 44 -3.39 -13.67 9.12
CA ALA A 44 -3.07 -14.23 7.80
C ALA A 44 -1.80 -13.62 7.18
N PHE A 45 -1.60 -12.31 7.35
CA PHE A 45 -0.37 -11.65 6.93
C PHE A 45 0.85 -12.21 7.67
N LEU A 46 0.81 -12.37 8.99
CA LEU A 46 1.94 -12.91 9.76
C LEU A 46 2.21 -14.38 9.43
N ASP A 47 1.16 -15.21 9.35
CA ASP A 47 1.25 -16.66 9.12
C ASP A 47 1.94 -17.01 7.80
N ARG A 48 1.84 -16.14 6.78
CA ARG A 48 2.50 -16.37 5.49
C ARG A 48 4.01 -16.51 5.63
N PHE A 49 4.63 -15.83 6.60
CA PHE A 49 6.08 -15.86 6.76
C PHE A 49 6.54 -17.17 7.37
N GLU A 50 5.74 -17.78 8.24
CA GLU A 50 6.01 -19.13 8.75
C GLU A 50 5.98 -20.15 7.61
N LYS A 51 4.92 -20.12 6.79
CA LYS A 51 4.82 -20.97 5.59
C LYS A 51 5.93 -20.72 4.57
N GLN A 52 6.42 -19.49 4.47
CA GLN A 52 7.52 -19.15 3.57
C GLN A 52 8.86 -19.74 4.04
N VAL A 53 9.12 -19.76 5.35
CA VAL A 53 10.40 -20.26 5.89
C VAL A 53 10.40 -21.75 6.19
N ASP A 54 9.22 -22.35 6.30
CA ASP A 54 9.02 -23.78 6.56
C ASP A 54 7.78 -24.30 5.79
N PRO A 55 7.85 -24.45 4.45
CA PRO A 55 6.73 -24.93 3.65
C PRO A 55 6.27 -26.35 4.03
N ASP A 56 7.24 -27.20 4.41
CA ASP A 56 7.02 -28.61 4.73
C ASP A 56 6.75 -28.85 6.23
N GLY A 57 6.83 -27.81 7.07
CA GLY A 57 6.52 -27.91 8.50
C GLY A 57 7.54 -28.67 9.34
N THR A 58 8.78 -28.80 8.87
CA THR A 58 9.82 -29.66 9.47
C THR A 58 10.63 -28.98 10.58
N LEU A 59 10.60 -27.65 10.67
CA LEU A 59 11.36 -26.92 11.68
C LEU A 59 10.68 -26.99 13.05
N ALA A 60 11.50 -26.97 14.11
CA ALA A 60 11.00 -26.76 15.46
C ALA A 60 10.25 -25.40 15.55
N PRO A 61 9.17 -25.29 16.35
CA PRO A 61 8.34 -24.08 16.41
C PRO A 61 9.13 -22.79 16.68
N ASP A 62 10.08 -22.82 17.62
CA ASP A 62 10.89 -21.65 17.97
C ASP A 62 11.81 -21.21 16.83
N GLU A 63 12.40 -22.17 16.11
CA GLU A 63 13.26 -21.89 14.97
C GLU A 63 12.44 -21.36 13.78
N ARG A 64 11.24 -21.92 13.55
CA ARG A 64 10.30 -21.41 12.55
C ARG A 64 9.91 -19.97 12.87
N ALA A 65 9.55 -19.67 14.12
CA ALA A 65 9.18 -18.33 14.56
C ALA A 65 10.36 -17.34 14.40
N ARG A 66 11.57 -17.74 14.81
CA ARG A 66 12.78 -16.93 14.63
C ARG A 66 13.00 -16.59 13.16
N ARG A 67 12.93 -17.59 12.27
CA ARG A 67 13.10 -17.39 10.82
C ARG A 67 11.98 -16.51 10.23
N ALA A 68 10.72 -16.72 10.62
CA ALA A 68 9.59 -15.94 10.15
C ALA A 68 9.72 -14.45 10.51
N VAL A 69 10.22 -14.14 11.71
CA VAL A 69 10.52 -12.75 12.12
C VAL A 69 11.58 -12.11 11.20
N HIS A 70 12.65 -12.83 10.87
CA HIS A 70 13.67 -12.34 9.94
C HIS A 70 13.14 -12.18 8.52
N ALA A 71 12.33 -13.13 8.02
CA ALA A 71 11.67 -13.04 6.72
C ALA A 71 10.76 -11.81 6.63
N ARG A 72 9.99 -11.53 7.70
CA ARG A 72 9.16 -10.32 7.81
C ARG A 72 10.00 -9.05 7.74
N LYS A 73 11.08 -8.97 8.52
CA LYS A 73 12.00 -7.82 8.51
C LYS A 73 12.57 -7.59 7.11
N ALA A 74 13.03 -8.65 6.44
CA ALA A 74 13.55 -8.57 5.08
C ALA A 74 12.49 -8.07 4.08
N TYR A 75 11.27 -8.60 4.15
CA TYR A 75 10.14 -8.14 3.31
C TYR A 75 9.89 -6.64 3.46
N MET A 76 9.79 -6.15 4.70
CA MET A 76 9.56 -4.72 4.96
C MET A 76 10.71 -3.84 4.46
N LYS A 77 11.96 -4.30 4.62
CA LYS A 77 13.14 -3.58 4.09
C LYS A 77 13.14 -3.50 2.57
N ARG A 78 12.75 -4.57 1.86
CA ARG A 78 12.58 -4.55 0.39
C ARG A 78 11.51 -3.55 -0.03
N LEU A 79 10.38 -3.51 0.65
CA LEU A 79 9.30 -2.54 0.37
C LEU A 79 9.78 -1.09 0.59
N ALA A 80 10.49 -0.83 1.69
CA ALA A 80 11.05 0.48 1.98
C ALA A 80 12.09 0.92 0.91
N LEU A 81 12.94 -0.01 0.46
CA LEU A 81 13.91 0.25 -0.60
C LEU A 81 13.22 0.60 -1.92
N ALA A 82 12.21 -0.18 -2.33
CA ALA A 82 11.43 0.06 -3.54
C ALA A 82 10.74 1.44 -3.48
N SER A 83 10.13 1.77 -2.33
CA SER A 83 9.49 3.06 -2.09
C SER A 83 10.48 4.22 -2.16
N SER A 84 11.69 4.06 -1.61
CA SER A 84 12.77 5.05 -1.69
C SER A 84 13.17 5.33 -3.15
N LYS A 85 13.38 4.27 -3.95
CA LYS A 85 13.70 4.38 -5.37
C LYS A 85 12.61 5.11 -6.15
N ALA A 86 11.34 4.78 -5.92
CA ALA A 86 10.20 5.43 -6.58
C ALA A 86 10.12 6.93 -6.26
N ARG A 87 10.30 7.32 -4.99
CA ARG A 87 10.32 8.74 -4.60
C ARG A 87 11.48 9.49 -5.26
N ALA A 88 12.67 8.88 -5.33
CA ALA A 88 13.83 9.48 -5.98
C ALA A 88 13.58 9.72 -7.48
N ALA A 89 12.97 8.75 -8.18
CA ALA A 89 12.59 8.87 -9.58
C ALA A 89 11.59 10.01 -9.81
N ASN A 90 10.51 10.07 -9.00
CA ASN A 90 9.51 11.14 -9.12
C ASN A 90 10.12 12.53 -8.91
N LYS A 91 11.01 12.68 -7.91
CA LYS A 91 11.71 13.96 -7.68
C LYS A 91 12.57 14.35 -8.89
N ALA A 92 13.24 13.39 -9.54
CA ALA A 92 14.02 13.65 -10.74
C ALA A 92 13.13 14.09 -11.91
N THR A 93 11.97 13.44 -12.10
CA THR A 93 10.97 13.81 -13.12
C THR A 93 10.42 15.22 -12.88
N THR A 94 9.98 15.53 -11.65
CA THR A 94 9.48 16.88 -11.31
C THR A 94 10.57 17.94 -11.52
N ARG A 95 11.83 17.66 -11.14
CA ARG A 95 12.96 18.58 -11.40
C ARG A 95 13.20 18.80 -12.88
N ARG A 96 13.07 17.76 -13.71
CA ARG A 96 13.22 17.88 -15.17
C ARG A 96 12.08 18.70 -15.79
N ALA A 97 10.84 18.46 -15.37
CA ALA A 97 9.68 19.24 -15.80
C ALA A 97 9.84 20.73 -15.45
N ALA A 98 10.30 21.04 -14.24
CA ALA A 98 10.56 22.41 -13.81
C ALA A 98 11.69 23.10 -14.60
N LYS A 99 12.69 22.35 -15.09
CA LYS A 99 13.80 22.90 -15.89
C LYS A 99 13.45 23.09 -17.38
N GLY A 100 12.47 22.34 -17.90
CA GLY A 100 12.07 22.37 -19.31
C GLY A 100 11.02 23.43 -19.69
N GLY A 101 10.34 24.04 -18.71
CA GLY A 101 9.27 25.03 -18.96
C GLY A 101 9.72 26.50 -19.00
N GLY A 102 11.03 26.78 -19.17
CA GLY A 102 11.60 28.13 -19.05
C GLY A 102 12.24 28.70 -20.32
N GLY A 103 11.90 28.20 -21.51
CA GLY A 103 12.57 28.63 -22.74
C GLY A 103 11.79 28.32 -24.01
N GLU A 104 10.62 28.93 -24.18
CA GLU A 104 9.97 29.11 -25.49
C GLU A 104 8.99 30.27 -25.34
N ASP A 105 9.46 31.51 -25.56
CA ASP A 105 8.69 32.75 -25.80
C ASP A 105 9.69 33.94 -25.81
N ALA A 106 10.61 33.95 -26.78
CA ALA A 106 11.47 35.10 -27.08
C ALA A 106 12.01 35.00 -28.51
N ALA A 107 11.19 35.39 -29.49
CA ALA A 107 11.62 35.89 -30.80
C ALA A 107 10.44 36.60 -31.49
#